data_AF-A0A959ET32-F1
#
_entry.id   AF-A0A959ET32-F1
#
_cell.length_a   1.000
_cell.length_b   1.000
_cell.length_c   1.000
_cell.angle_alpha   90.00
_cell.angle_beta   90.00
_cell.angle_gamma   90.00
#
_symmetry.space_group_name_H-M   'P 1'
#
loop_
_entity.id
_entity.type
_entity.pdbx_description
1 polymer ?
#
loop_
_entity_poly.entity_id
_entity_poly.type
_entity_poly.pdbx_seq_one_letter_code
_entity_poly.pdbx_strand_id
1 'polypeptide(L)'
;VSAGNSGSQGCSSVSTPSAIFENSFTVGAVAQNDTIAGFSSRGPVLVDNSNRLKPNVTAPGVGVRSSVRNGGYATTSGTSMAGPHVAGLVALIISANPELAGQVELIEDIIEQSAVPKQTSQDCGSVTGMEIPNNTYGFGRVDALAAVQQALALVDTDEPATGGPAVEVRPNPFEEKVTLSYRGLTGETKLEVFDLQGRLIHRVSIDALEVGSIDILTAAWPAGIYFYRLRAAGGGQLSGKLVRK
;
A
#
# COMPACT_ATOMS: atom_id res chain seq x y z
N VAL A 1 14.57 -9.81 5.18
CA VAL A 1 15.84 -10.36 5.72
C VAL A 1 15.98 -9.98 7.19
N SER A 2 16.60 -10.81 8.02
CA SER A 2 16.88 -10.49 9.43
C SER A 2 17.96 -9.41 9.58
N ALA A 3 17.79 -8.45 10.48
CA ALA A 3 18.76 -7.36 10.70
C ALA A 3 20.10 -7.80 11.31
N GLY A 4 20.10 -8.92 12.06
CA GLY A 4 21.26 -9.40 12.81
C GLY A 4 21.05 -9.27 14.33
N ASN A 5 21.87 -10.01 15.08
CA ASN A 5 21.78 -10.10 16.54
C ASN A 5 22.96 -9.39 17.25
N SER A 6 23.53 -8.36 16.62
CA SER A 6 24.72 -7.64 17.12
C SER A 6 24.38 -6.33 17.83
N GLY A 7 23.11 -6.09 18.16
CA GLY A 7 22.64 -4.87 18.79
C GLY A 7 23.30 -4.53 20.13
N SER A 8 23.80 -5.52 20.86
CA SER A 8 24.55 -5.26 22.11
C SER A 8 25.86 -4.50 21.88
N GLN A 9 26.34 -4.44 20.63
CA GLN A 9 27.51 -3.67 20.22
C GLN A 9 27.18 -2.19 19.93
N GLY A 10 25.91 -1.80 20.02
CA GLY A 10 25.44 -0.42 19.80
C GLY A 10 24.87 -0.16 18.41
N CYS A 11 24.91 1.11 18.01
CA CYS A 11 24.50 1.57 16.69
C CYS A 11 25.42 1.04 15.59
N SER A 12 24.97 1.11 14.34
CA SER A 12 25.73 0.65 13.16
C SER A 12 26.12 -0.83 13.20
N SER A 13 25.29 -1.64 13.84
CA SER A 13 25.45 -3.08 14.00
C SER A 13 24.70 -3.91 12.95
N VAL A 14 24.01 -3.26 12.00
CA VAL A 14 23.54 -3.88 10.75
C VAL A 14 24.71 -3.90 9.76
N SER A 15 25.41 -5.02 9.70
CA SER A 15 26.62 -5.19 8.88
C SER A 15 26.65 -6.46 8.03
N THR A 16 25.66 -7.36 8.18
CA THR A 16 25.57 -8.58 7.38
C THR A 16 25.17 -8.24 5.93
N PRO A 17 25.86 -8.79 4.90
CA PRO A 17 25.67 -8.38 3.51
C PRO A 17 24.20 -8.32 3.05
N SER A 18 23.38 -9.32 3.37
CA SER A 18 21.97 -9.34 2.96
C SER A 18 21.08 -8.32 3.66
N ALA A 19 21.49 -7.76 4.81
CA ALA A 19 20.70 -6.80 5.57
C ALA A 19 21.06 -5.34 5.25
N ILE A 20 22.21 -5.10 4.60
CA ILE A 20 22.74 -3.76 4.29
C ILE A 20 22.31 -3.24 2.92
N PHE A 21 21.85 -4.12 2.02
CA PHE A 21 21.44 -3.73 0.68
C PHE A 21 20.17 -2.89 0.70
N GLU A 22 20.09 -1.98 -0.26
CA GLU A 22 18.95 -1.08 -0.48
C GLU A 22 17.66 -1.88 -0.72
N ASN A 23 17.68 -2.75 -1.72
CA ASN A 23 16.56 -3.59 -2.15
C ASN A 23 16.30 -4.79 -1.22
N SER A 24 16.79 -4.76 0.01
CA SER A 24 16.53 -5.79 1.02
C SER A 24 15.65 -5.24 2.12
N PHE A 25 14.46 -5.81 2.28
CA PHE A 25 13.58 -5.45 3.38
C PHE A 25 14.07 -6.03 4.71
N THR A 26 14.71 -5.21 5.54
CA THR A 26 15.41 -5.66 6.74
C THR A 26 14.53 -5.55 7.99
N VAL A 27 14.53 -6.61 8.82
CA VAL A 27 13.60 -6.76 9.95
C VAL A 27 14.36 -6.87 11.28
N GLY A 28 14.09 -5.92 12.18
CA GLY A 28 14.56 -5.95 13.58
C GLY A 28 13.62 -6.74 14.50
N ALA A 29 14.06 -7.02 15.72
CA ALA A 29 13.33 -7.83 16.68
C ALA A 29 12.84 -7.00 17.88
N VAL A 30 11.55 -7.12 18.20
CA VAL A 30 10.95 -6.60 19.43
C VAL A 30 10.48 -7.72 20.35
N ALA A 31 10.35 -7.39 21.64
CA ALA A 31 9.68 -8.22 22.63
C ALA A 31 8.16 -8.02 22.61
N GLN A 32 7.44 -8.79 23.43
CA GLN A 32 5.97 -8.79 23.50
C GLN A 32 5.36 -7.42 23.86
N ASN A 33 6.11 -6.60 24.60
CA ASN A 33 5.72 -5.23 24.97
C ASN A 33 6.22 -4.17 23.96
N ASP A 34 6.57 -4.60 22.74
CA ASP A 34 7.14 -3.80 21.66
C ASP A 34 8.49 -3.12 21.96
N THR A 35 9.15 -3.45 23.08
CA THR A 35 10.51 -2.94 23.32
C THR A 35 11.50 -3.63 22.38
N ILE A 36 12.40 -2.85 21.79
CA ILE A 36 13.48 -3.38 20.95
C ILE A 36 14.30 -4.40 21.74
N ALA A 37 14.55 -5.57 21.16
CA ALA A 37 15.39 -6.57 21.77
C ALA A 37 16.83 -6.04 21.87
N GLY A 38 17.49 -6.23 23.02
CA GLY A 38 18.87 -5.75 23.21
C GLY A 38 19.85 -6.26 22.15
N PHE A 39 19.62 -7.49 21.65
CA PHE A 39 20.41 -8.08 20.58
C PHE A 39 20.04 -7.57 19.17
N SER A 40 18.87 -6.96 18.95
CA SER A 40 18.47 -6.54 17.60
C SER A 40 19.47 -5.52 17.05
N SER A 41 20.12 -5.84 15.94
CA SER A 41 21.02 -4.93 15.25
C SER A 41 20.30 -3.63 14.88
N ARG A 42 21.05 -2.53 14.92
CA ARG A 42 20.60 -1.16 14.68
C ARG A 42 21.42 -0.52 13.58
N GLY A 43 20.78 0.33 12.78
CA GLY A 43 21.47 1.18 11.81
C GLY A 43 22.21 2.35 12.47
N PRO A 44 22.64 3.33 11.66
CA PRO A 44 22.65 3.30 10.20
C PRO A 44 23.67 2.28 9.66
N VAL A 45 23.55 1.91 8.39
CA VAL A 45 24.55 1.05 7.72
C VAL A 45 25.81 1.86 7.43
N LEU A 46 26.92 1.57 8.11
CA LEU A 46 28.21 2.25 7.89
C LEU A 46 29.28 1.37 7.25
N VAL A 47 29.07 0.04 7.22
CA VAL A 47 30.09 -0.92 6.73
C VAL A 47 30.44 -0.72 5.24
N ASP A 48 29.53 -0.12 4.46
CA ASP A 48 29.71 0.22 3.04
C ASP A 48 29.71 1.74 2.78
N ASN A 49 29.80 2.56 3.84
CA ASN A 49 29.71 4.02 3.80
C ASN A 49 28.39 4.59 3.22
N SER A 50 27.33 3.79 3.12
CA SER A 50 26.06 4.25 2.54
C SER A 50 25.21 5.10 3.49
N ASN A 51 25.43 4.98 4.80
CA ASN A 51 24.64 5.63 5.86
C ASN A 51 23.12 5.34 5.74
N ARG A 52 22.74 4.20 5.14
CA ARG A 52 21.33 3.85 4.93
C ARG A 52 20.62 3.56 6.26
N LEU A 53 19.35 3.92 6.32
CA LEU A 53 18.48 3.55 7.43
C LEU A 53 18.14 2.07 7.36
N LYS A 54 18.45 1.35 8.45
CA LYS A 54 18.03 -0.04 8.69
C LYS A 54 17.80 -0.24 10.19
N PRO A 55 16.90 -1.15 10.62
CA PRO A 55 16.00 -1.96 9.79
C PRO A 55 14.89 -1.13 9.10
N ASN A 56 14.18 -1.72 8.14
CA ASN A 56 12.97 -1.12 7.55
C ASN A 56 11.83 -1.14 8.58
N VAL A 57 11.59 -2.28 9.22
CA VAL A 57 10.57 -2.46 10.26
C VAL A 57 11.05 -3.41 11.35
N THR A 58 10.24 -3.57 12.39
CA THR A 58 10.43 -4.56 13.44
C THR A 58 9.25 -5.51 13.55
N ALA A 59 9.50 -6.70 14.08
CA ALA A 59 8.47 -7.70 14.36
C ALA A 59 8.83 -8.50 15.62
N PRO A 60 7.87 -9.25 16.20
CA PRO A 60 8.14 -10.11 17.35
C PRO A 60 9.29 -11.08 17.10
N GLY A 61 10.32 -10.98 17.93
CA GLY A 61 11.54 -11.79 17.80
C GLY A 61 12.10 -12.28 19.14
N VAL A 62 11.45 -11.97 20.26
CA VAL A 62 11.85 -12.46 21.59
C VAL A 62 10.80 -13.43 22.12
N GLY A 63 11.26 -14.61 22.57
CA GLY A 63 10.36 -15.58 23.19
C GLY A 63 9.31 -16.12 22.21
N VAL A 64 9.68 -16.27 20.92
CA VAL A 64 8.76 -16.76 19.89
C VAL A 64 8.73 -18.29 19.93
N ARG A 65 7.54 -18.85 20.17
CA ARG A 65 7.31 -20.30 20.13
C ARG A 65 7.06 -20.75 18.69
N SER A 66 7.88 -21.67 18.18
CA SER A 66 7.75 -22.22 16.83
C SER A 66 8.06 -23.72 16.79
N SER A 67 7.79 -24.35 15.65
CA SER A 67 8.04 -25.77 15.42
C SER A 67 9.54 -26.09 15.41
N VAL A 68 9.91 -27.23 15.98
CA VAL A 68 11.24 -27.83 15.86
C VAL A 68 11.13 -29.20 15.20
N ARG A 69 12.27 -29.79 14.84
CA ARG A 69 12.34 -31.13 14.23
C ARG A 69 11.60 -32.16 15.11
N ASN A 70 11.10 -33.21 14.46
CA ASN A 70 10.39 -34.33 15.09
C ASN A 70 9.05 -33.96 15.76
N GLY A 71 8.34 -32.96 15.23
CA GLY A 71 6.97 -32.61 15.66
C GLY A 71 6.88 -31.82 16.98
N GLY A 72 8.00 -31.37 17.52
CA GLY A 72 8.04 -30.58 18.75
C GLY A 72 7.82 -29.08 18.53
N TYR A 73 7.71 -28.34 19.64
CA TYR A 73 7.74 -26.88 19.66
C TYR A 73 8.74 -26.40 20.69
N ALA A 74 9.46 -25.33 20.37
CA ALA A 74 10.37 -24.67 21.29
C ALA A 74 10.24 -23.16 21.17
N THR A 75 10.71 -22.46 22.19
CA THR A 75 10.74 -21.01 22.24
C THR A 75 12.16 -20.51 22.01
N THR A 76 12.33 -19.61 21.05
CA THR A 76 13.64 -19.04 20.69
C THR A 76 13.55 -17.52 20.50
N SER A 77 14.69 -16.86 20.56
CA SER A 77 14.81 -15.42 20.36
C SER A 77 15.85 -15.10 19.29
N GLY A 78 15.57 -14.10 18.46
CA GLY A 78 16.47 -13.61 17.42
C GLY A 78 15.73 -12.82 16.34
N THR A 79 16.44 -11.99 15.58
CA THR A 79 15.88 -11.41 14.35
C THR A 79 15.49 -12.49 13.34
N SER A 80 16.07 -13.68 13.44
CA SER A 80 15.67 -14.88 12.69
C SER A 80 14.24 -15.37 12.98
N MET A 81 13.64 -14.95 14.10
CA MET A 81 12.23 -15.19 14.40
C MET A 81 11.35 -14.02 13.94
N ALA A 82 11.88 -12.80 13.94
CA ALA A 82 11.18 -11.62 13.42
C ALA A 82 11.05 -11.64 11.89
N GLY A 83 12.11 -12.03 11.16
CA GLY A 83 12.12 -12.15 9.71
C GLY A 83 10.96 -12.98 9.13
N PRO A 84 10.69 -14.22 9.58
CA PRO A 84 9.57 -15.02 9.08
C PRO A 84 8.19 -14.48 9.49
N HIS A 85 8.06 -13.66 10.55
CA HIS A 85 6.79 -12.96 10.80
C HIS A 85 6.44 -12.01 9.66
N VAL A 86 7.42 -11.22 9.20
CA VAL A 86 7.21 -10.29 8.08
C VAL A 86 7.06 -11.04 6.76
N ALA A 87 7.76 -12.16 6.56
CA ALA A 87 7.53 -13.02 5.38
C ALA A 87 6.08 -13.57 5.35
N GLY A 88 5.55 -13.98 6.51
CA GLY A 88 4.15 -14.38 6.64
C GLY A 88 3.19 -13.23 6.39
N LEU A 89 3.52 -12.01 6.83
CA LEU A 89 2.75 -10.81 6.52
C LEU A 89 2.68 -10.53 5.02
N VAL A 90 3.81 -10.58 4.30
CA VAL A 90 3.84 -10.44 2.84
C VAL A 90 2.93 -11.48 2.18
N ALA A 91 2.97 -12.73 2.65
CA ALA A 91 2.07 -13.77 2.13
C ALA A 91 0.59 -13.48 2.40
N LEU A 92 0.25 -12.90 3.56
CA LEU A 92 -1.12 -12.47 3.87
C LEU A 92 -1.57 -11.31 2.97
N ILE A 93 -0.71 -10.32 2.72
CA ILE A 93 -0.99 -9.19 1.81
C ILE A 93 -1.29 -9.72 0.41
N ILE A 94 -0.42 -10.57 -0.15
CA ILE A 94 -0.62 -11.16 -1.49
C ILE A 94 -1.84 -12.08 -1.52
N SER A 95 -2.12 -12.81 -0.44
CA SER A 95 -3.32 -13.65 -0.35
C SER A 95 -4.61 -12.82 -0.34
N ALA A 96 -4.58 -11.62 0.24
CA ALA A 96 -5.73 -10.73 0.32
C ALA A 96 -5.93 -9.97 -1.01
N ASN A 97 -4.85 -9.57 -1.66
CA ASN A 97 -4.84 -8.96 -2.98
C ASN A 97 -3.77 -9.60 -3.88
N PRO A 98 -4.13 -10.62 -4.69
CA PRO A 98 -3.19 -11.33 -5.55
C PRO A 98 -2.53 -10.48 -6.64
N GLU A 99 -3.10 -9.33 -7.00
CA GLU A 99 -2.53 -8.41 -8.01
C GLU A 99 -1.23 -7.77 -7.51
N LEU A 100 -1.02 -7.69 -6.19
CA LEU A 100 0.22 -7.22 -5.57
C LEU A 100 1.39 -8.20 -5.75
N ALA A 101 1.15 -9.42 -6.24
CA ALA A 101 2.22 -10.38 -6.48
C ALA A 101 3.24 -9.82 -7.50
N GLY A 102 4.49 -9.66 -7.05
CA GLY A 102 5.56 -9.06 -7.86
C GLY A 102 5.65 -7.53 -7.76
N GLN A 103 4.69 -6.87 -7.13
CA GLN A 103 4.72 -5.44 -6.83
C GLN A 103 5.51 -5.17 -5.55
N VAL A 104 6.83 -5.43 -5.60
CA VAL A 104 7.70 -5.42 -4.41
C VAL A 104 7.65 -4.06 -3.69
N GLU A 105 7.87 -2.97 -4.42
CA GLU A 105 7.90 -1.60 -3.84
C GLU A 105 6.57 -1.26 -3.15
N LEU A 106 5.43 -1.59 -3.78
CA LEU A 106 4.11 -1.32 -3.22
C LEU A 106 3.85 -2.16 -1.95
N ILE A 107 4.30 -3.41 -1.91
CA ILE A 107 4.21 -4.24 -0.70
C ILE A 107 5.07 -3.65 0.42
N GLU A 108 6.28 -3.17 0.12
CA GLU A 108 7.15 -2.51 1.09
C GLU A 108 6.46 -1.24 1.65
N ASP A 109 5.90 -0.40 0.78
CA ASP A 109 5.14 0.80 1.15
C ASP A 109 3.95 0.49 2.07
N ILE A 110 3.15 -0.53 1.74
CA ILE A 110 2.03 -0.96 2.59
C ILE A 110 2.54 -1.34 3.98
N ILE A 111 3.61 -2.13 4.07
CA ILE A 111 4.13 -2.59 5.35
C ILE A 111 4.71 -1.43 6.17
N GLU A 112 5.42 -0.50 5.53
CA GLU A 112 6.04 0.65 6.20
C GLU A 112 5.00 1.68 6.65
N GLN A 113 4.00 1.99 5.83
CA GLN A 113 2.95 2.96 6.15
C GLN A 113 1.94 2.45 7.19
N SER A 114 1.70 1.14 7.23
CA SER A 114 0.77 0.52 8.18
C SER A 114 1.45 0.11 9.50
N ALA A 115 2.78 0.18 9.59
CA ALA A 115 3.49 -0.16 10.81
C ALA A 115 3.09 0.75 11.98
N VAL A 116 3.00 0.18 13.18
CA VAL A 116 2.80 0.94 14.42
C VAL A 116 4.11 1.68 14.73
N PRO A 117 4.15 3.02 14.69
CA PRO A 117 5.37 3.77 14.91
C PRO A 117 5.95 3.52 16.30
N LYS A 118 7.28 3.44 16.40
CA LYS A 118 7.99 3.21 17.67
C LYS A 118 9.17 4.14 17.81
N GLN A 119 9.28 4.72 18.99
CA GLN A 119 10.33 5.66 19.37
C GLN A 119 11.21 5.07 20.48
N THR A 120 12.41 5.62 20.64
CA THR A 120 13.35 5.33 21.71
C THR A 120 14.14 6.58 22.06
N SER A 121 14.68 6.64 23.27
CA SER A 121 15.67 7.66 23.66
C SER A 121 17.07 7.37 23.12
N GLN A 122 17.28 6.26 22.41
CA GLN A 122 18.56 5.91 21.81
C GLN A 122 18.70 6.54 20.42
N ASP A 123 19.63 7.48 20.29
CA ASP A 123 20.01 8.05 19.01
C ASP A 123 21.08 7.21 18.32
N CYS A 124 20.91 6.98 17.02
CA CYS A 124 21.86 6.23 16.20
C CYS A 124 22.15 6.97 14.90
N GLY A 125 23.37 7.49 14.78
CA GLY A 125 23.78 8.33 13.66
C GLY A 125 23.17 9.73 13.73
N SER A 126 22.80 10.29 12.58
CA SER A 126 22.19 11.62 12.47
C SER A 126 20.67 11.65 12.65
N VAL A 127 20.03 10.48 12.82
CA VAL A 127 18.58 10.35 13.01
C VAL A 127 18.31 10.06 14.47
N THR A 128 17.47 10.87 15.10
CA THR A 128 17.11 10.69 16.51
C THR A 128 16.22 9.46 16.70
N GLY A 129 16.25 8.86 17.88
CA GLY A 129 15.36 7.76 18.24
C GLY A 129 13.87 8.16 18.32
N MET A 130 13.58 9.46 18.30
CA MET A 130 12.23 10.03 18.33
C MET A 130 11.65 10.25 16.94
N GLU A 131 12.45 10.22 15.88
CA GLU A 131 11.99 10.30 14.49
C GLU A 131 11.36 8.99 14.01
N ILE A 132 10.54 9.09 12.96
CA ILE A 132 9.97 7.94 12.24
C ILE A 132 10.19 8.18 10.75
N PRO A 133 10.86 7.26 10.04
CA PRO A 133 11.57 6.09 10.58
C PRO A 133 12.82 6.46 11.40
N ASN A 134 13.28 5.55 12.26
CA ASN A 134 14.58 5.68 12.96
C ASN A 134 15.46 4.43 12.81
N ASN A 135 16.75 4.58 13.13
CA ASN A 135 17.75 3.50 13.01
C ASN A 135 17.61 2.34 14.02
N THR A 136 16.62 2.38 14.91
CA THR A 136 16.36 1.31 15.88
C THR A 136 15.14 0.48 15.50
N TYR A 137 14.01 1.12 15.20
CA TYR A 137 12.74 0.46 14.88
C TYR A 137 12.37 0.50 13.39
N GLY A 138 13.11 1.25 12.58
CA GLY A 138 12.67 1.59 11.23
C GLY A 138 11.39 2.41 11.27
N PHE A 139 10.42 2.06 10.43
CA PHE A 139 9.07 2.64 10.44
C PHE A 139 8.24 2.21 11.66
N GLY A 140 8.67 1.20 12.42
CA GLY A 140 7.97 0.74 13.61
C GLY A 140 7.77 -0.77 13.62
N ARG A 141 6.81 -1.23 14.43
CA ARG A 141 6.44 -2.65 14.48
C ARG A 141 5.35 -2.92 13.45
N VAL A 142 5.50 -3.97 12.64
CA VAL A 142 4.47 -4.38 11.68
C VAL A 142 3.08 -4.55 12.32
N ASP A 143 2.05 -4.19 11.57
CA ASP A 143 0.63 -4.42 11.90
C ASP A 143 -0.02 -5.19 10.75
N ALA A 144 -0.28 -6.48 10.97
CA ALA A 144 -0.79 -7.34 9.92
C ALA A 144 -2.21 -6.98 9.49
N LEU A 145 -3.05 -6.51 10.42
CA LEU A 145 -4.43 -6.17 10.11
C LEU A 145 -4.48 -4.89 9.27
N ALA A 146 -3.75 -3.85 9.69
CA ALA A 146 -3.70 -2.59 8.97
C ALA A 146 -3.10 -2.76 7.56
N ALA A 147 -2.02 -3.54 7.44
CA ALA A 147 -1.42 -3.84 6.14
C ALA A 147 -2.38 -4.56 5.18
N VAL A 148 -3.08 -5.59 5.66
CA VAL A 148 -4.06 -6.33 4.84
C VAL A 148 -5.25 -5.45 4.46
N GLN A 149 -5.73 -4.61 5.38
CA GLN A 149 -6.80 -3.65 5.08
C GLN A 149 -6.38 -2.65 4.01
N GLN A 150 -5.14 -2.14 4.08
CA GLN A 150 -4.59 -1.24 3.07
C GLN A 150 -4.45 -1.96 1.71
N ALA A 151 -3.97 -3.20 1.70
CA ALA A 151 -3.89 -4.01 0.48
C ALA A 151 -5.24 -4.26 -0.19
N LEU A 152 -6.30 -4.48 0.60
CA LEU A 152 -7.67 -4.63 0.11
C LEU A 152 -8.31 -3.31 -0.38
N ALA A 153 -7.85 -2.19 0.16
CA ALA A 153 -8.31 -0.86 -0.25
C ALA A 153 -7.65 -0.37 -1.54
N LEU A 154 -6.52 -0.98 -1.93
CA LEU A 154 -5.92 -0.78 -3.25
C LEU A 154 -6.82 -1.43 -4.29
N VAL A 155 -7.71 -0.63 -4.85
CA VAL A 155 -8.38 -0.92 -6.11
C VAL A 155 -7.44 -0.44 -7.19
N ASP A 156 -7.08 -1.34 -8.09
CA ASP A 156 -6.28 -0.98 -9.24
C ASP A 156 -6.94 0.21 -9.97
N THR A 157 -6.22 1.32 -10.09
CA THR A 157 -6.62 2.42 -10.97
C THR A 157 -6.19 2.16 -12.40
N ASP A 158 -5.74 0.95 -12.72
CA ASP A 158 -5.58 0.48 -14.08
C ASP A 158 -6.78 0.95 -14.90
N GLU A 159 -6.46 1.82 -15.87
CA GLU A 159 -7.21 1.95 -17.10
C GLU A 159 -7.73 0.56 -17.44
N PRO A 160 -9.07 0.37 -17.45
CA PRO A 160 -9.68 -0.95 -17.37
C PRO A 160 -8.99 -1.89 -18.34
N ALA A 161 -8.34 -2.92 -17.79
CA ALA A 161 -7.66 -3.97 -18.51
C ALA A 161 -8.49 -4.36 -19.74
N THR A 162 -7.83 -4.36 -20.89
CA THR A 162 -8.40 -4.51 -22.24
C THR A 162 -9.40 -5.67 -22.29
N GLY A 163 -10.69 -5.37 -22.03
CA GLY A 163 -11.77 -6.37 -21.99
C GLY A 163 -12.93 -6.07 -21.03
N GLY A 164 -12.75 -5.24 -20.01
CA GLY A 164 -13.82 -4.86 -19.05
C GLY A 164 -14.69 -3.66 -19.49
N PRO A 165 -15.83 -3.41 -18.82
CA PRO A 165 -16.58 -2.19 -19.02
C PRO A 165 -15.74 -0.96 -18.66
N ALA A 166 -15.61 -0.03 -19.58
CA ALA A 166 -14.72 1.12 -19.48
C ALA A 166 -15.46 2.40 -19.88
N VAL A 167 -15.11 3.53 -19.28
CA VAL A 167 -15.56 4.85 -19.76
C VAL A 167 -14.36 5.78 -19.82
N GLU A 168 -14.03 6.19 -21.04
CA GLU A 168 -13.02 7.20 -21.33
C GLU A 168 -13.69 8.56 -21.53
N VAL A 169 -13.16 9.60 -20.88
CA VAL A 169 -13.71 10.96 -20.93
C VAL A 169 -12.80 11.87 -21.74
N ARG A 170 -13.31 12.48 -22.82
CA ARG A 170 -12.55 13.38 -23.68
C ARG A 170 -13.37 14.60 -24.15
N PRO A 171 -12.80 15.83 -24.15
CA PRO A 171 -11.62 16.23 -23.40
C PRO A 171 -11.94 16.27 -21.90
N ASN A 172 -10.93 16.08 -21.05
CA ASN A 172 -11.04 16.31 -19.61
C ASN A 172 -9.73 16.93 -19.11
N PRO A 173 -9.67 18.24 -18.81
CA PRO A 173 -10.79 19.17 -18.66
C PRO A 173 -11.49 19.59 -19.97
N PHE A 174 -12.78 19.95 -19.89
CA PHE A 174 -13.60 20.42 -21.01
C PHE A 174 -14.14 21.85 -20.79
N GLU A 175 -14.66 22.47 -21.85
CA GLU A 175 -15.25 23.83 -21.82
C GLU A 175 -16.70 23.82 -22.30
N GLU A 176 -16.95 23.45 -23.56
CA GLU A 176 -18.30 23.48 -24.15
C GLU A 176 -18.97 22.12 -24.20
N LYS A 177 -18.19 21.05 -24.40
CA LYS A 177 -18.68 19.68 -24.53
C LYS A 177 -17.73 18.67 -23.91
N VAL A 178 -18.28 17.57 -23.44
CA VAL A 178 -17.53 16.39 -23.00
C VAL A 178 -18.12 15.14 -23.64
N THR A 179 -17.24 14.26 -24.10
CA THR A 179 -17.59 12.96 -24.69
C THR A 179 -17.21 11.86 -23.71
N LEU A 180 -18.15 10.97 -23.40
CA LEU A 180 -17.93 9.75 -22.64
C LEU A 180 -17.98 8.58 -23.62
N SER A 181 -16.82 8.08 -24.01
CA SER A 181 -16.68 6.86 -24.81
C SER A 181 -16.74 5.66 -23.88
N TYR A 182 -17.64 4.71 -24.12
CA TYR A 182 -17.82 3.56 -23.26
C TYR A 182 -17.62 2.25 -24.01
N ARG A 183 -17.22 1.22 -23.25
CA ARG A 183 -17.14 -0.18 -23.66
C ARG A 183 -17.77 -1.07 -22.60
N GLY A 184 -18.25 -2.25 -22.98
CA GLY A 184 -18.74 -3.28 -22.07
C GLY A 184 -20.06 -2.96 -21.36
N LEU A 185 -20.83 -1.98 -21.88
CA LEU A 185 -22.19 -1.70 -21.42
C LEU A 185 -23.17 -2.27 -22.45
N THR A 186 -24.26 -2.89 -21.98
CA THR A 186 -25.32 -3.39 -22.87
C THR A 186 -26.70 -3.14 -22.27
N GLY A 187 -27.66 -2.81 -23.15
CA GLY A 187 -29.05 -2.56 -22.79
C GLY A 187 -29.28 -1.17 -22.20
N GLU A 188 -30.49 -0.97 -21.65
CA GLU A 188 -30.91 0.32 -21.10
C GLU A 188 -29.92 0.80 -20.02
N THR A 189 -29.27 1.92 -20.32
CA THR A 189 -28.21 2.50 -19.50
C THR A 189 -28.52 3.94 -19.21
N LYS A 190 -28.45 4.30 -17.92
CA LYS A 190 -28.72 5.64 -17.44
C LYS A 190 -27.42 6.34 -17.06
N LEU A 191 -27.13 7.45 -17.72
CA LEU A 191 -26.06 8.37 -17.32
C LEU A 191 -26.66 9.46 -16.42
N GLU A 192 -26.02 9.70 -15.28
CA GLU A 192 -26.32 10.77 -14.34
C GLU A 192 -25.03 11.54 -14.02
N VAL A 193 -25.09 12.87 -14.00
CA VAL A 193 -23.96 13.74 -13.64
C VAL A 193 -24.34 14.59 -12.45
N PHE A 194 -23.46 14.69 -11.47
CA PHE A 194 -23.66 15.37 -10.20
C PHE A 194 -22.58 16.44 -9.97
N ASP A 195 -22.92 17.52 -9.27
CA ASP A 195 -21.93 18.48 -8.75
C ASP A 195 -21.28 17.99 -7.44
N LEU A 196 -20.37 18.80 -6.89
CA LEU A 196 -19.67 18.51 -5.62
C LEU A 196 -20.60 18.40 -4.41
N GLN A 197 -21.81 18.94 -4.47
CA GLN A 197 -22.81 18.83 -3.40
C GLN A 197 -23.73 17.62 -3.61
N GLY A 198 -23.50 16.81 -4.65
CA GLY A 198 -24.31 15.65 -5.00
C GLY A 198 -25.63 16.00 -5.69
N ARG A 199 -25.82 17.24 -6.14
CA ARG A 199 -27.03 17.63 -6.89
C ARG A 199 -26.92 17.13 -8.32
N LEU A 200 -28.01 16.55 -8.84
CA LEU A 200 -28.09 16.07 -10.22
C LEU A 200 -28.10 17.26 -11.20
N ILE A 201 -27.10 17.34 -12.07
CA ILE A 201 -26.90 18.38 -13.08
C ILE A 201 -27.37 17.92 -14.46
N HIS A 202 -27.19 16.64 -14.77
CA HIS A 202 -27.57 16.10 -16.08
C HIS A 202 -27.98 14.64 -15.98
N ARG A 203 -28.90 14.23 -16.84
CA ARG A 203 -29.38 12.85 -16.95
C ARG A 203 -29.78 12.54 -18.38
N VAL A 204 -29.34 11.39 -18.87
CA VAL A 204 -29.77 10.83 -20.15
C VAL A 204 -29.90 9.31 -20.03
N SER A 205 -30.90 8.73 -20.67
CA SER A 205 -31.01 7.28 -20.86
C SER A 205 -30.66 6.94 -22.30
N ILE A 206 -29.83 5.92 -22.48
CA ILE A 206 -29.44 5.38 -23.77
C ILE A 206 -29.72 3.88 -23.79
N ASP A 207 -29.94 3.31 -24.97
CA ASP A 207 -29.84 1.87 -25.16
C ASP A 207 -28.39 1.57 -25.57
N ALA A 208 -27.58 1.13 -24.61
CA ALA A 208 -26.15 0.98 -24.82
C ALA A 208 -25.83 -0.29 -25.62
N LEU A 209 -25.00 -0.12 -26.65
CA LEU A 209 -24.32 -1.22 -27.34
C LEU A 209 -22.97 -1.51 -26.69
N GLU A 210 -22.34 -2.64 -27.00
CA GLU A 210 -21.06 -3.05 -26.39
C GLU A 210 -19.95 -1.97 -26.45
N VAL A 211 -19.97 -1.11 -27.47
CA VAL A 211 -19.10 0.09 -27.57
C VAL A 211 -19.94 1.26 -28.09
N GLY A 212 -19.74 2.45 -27.53
CA GLY A 212 -20.38 3.67 -28.03
C GLY A 212 -19.83 4.94 -27.38
N SER A 213 -20.47 6.07 -27.66
CA SER A 213 -20.11 7.35 -27.04
C SER A 213 -21.36 8.19 -26.73
N ILE A 214 -21.26 9.01 -25.68
CA ILE A 214 -22.27 9.99 -25.31
C ILE A 214 -21.61 11.37 -25.34
N ASP A 215 -22.12 12.26 -26.18
CA ASP A 215 -21.74 13.67 -26.21
C ASP A 215 -22.68 14.50 -25.34
N ILE A 216 -22.10 15.29 -24.43
CA ILE A 216 -22.85 16.18 -23.54
C ILE A 216 -22.45 17.62 -23.85
N LEU A 217 -23.41 18.45 -24.20
CA LEU A 217 -23.23 19.91 -24.25
C LEU A 217 -23.34 20.46 -22.82
N THR A 218 -22.34 21.25 -22.42
CA THR A 218 -22.14 21.64 -21.02
C THR A 218 -22.19 23.14 -20.78
N ALA A 219 -22.55 23.94 -21.80
CA ALA A 219 -22.55 25.41 -21.75
C ALA A 219 -23.24 25.99 -20.49
N ALA A 220 -24.32 25.35 -20.01
CA ALA A 220 -25.09 25.79 -18.86
C ALA A 220 -24.49 25.43 -17.49
N TRP A 221 -23.42 24.65 -17.43
CA TRP A 221 -22.82 24.24 -16.16
C TRP A 221 -21.96 25.39 -15.58
N PRO A 222 -21.61 25.38 -14.30
CA PRO A 222 -20.49 26.20 -13.81
C PRO A 222 -19.13 25.56 -14.12
N ALA A 223 -18.05 26.35 -14.08
CA ALA A 223 -16.70 25.79 -13.98
C ALA A 223 -16.58 25.01 -12.65
N GLY A 224 -15.90 23.86 -12.67
CA GLY A 224 -15.77 23.04 -11.47
C GLY A 224 -15.66 21.54 -11.73
N ILE A 225 -15.76 20.78 -10.64
CA ILE A 225 -15.67 19.32 -10.65
C ILE A 225 -17.08 18.72 -10.62
N TYR A 226 -17.28 17.72 -11.47
CA TYR A 226 -18.49 16.93 -11.54
C TYR A 226 -18.16 15.44 -11.45
N PHE A 227 -19.13 14.65 -11.02
CA PHE A 227 -19.04 13.19 -11.00
C PHE A 227 -20.12 12.59 -11.87
N TYR A 228 -19.77 11.62 -12.70
CA TYR A 228 -20.75 10.89 -13.50
C TYR A 228 -20.95 9.47 -12.97
N ARG A 229 -22.12 8.91 -13.26
CA ARG A 229 -22.47 7.51 -13.03
C ARG A 229 -23.26 6.99 -14.21
N LEU A 230 -22.79 5.94 -14.86
CA LEU A 230 -23.55 5.11 -15.79
C LEU A 230 -24.04 3.87 -15.06
N ARG A 231 -25.32 3.53 -15.21
CA ARG A 231 -25.91 2.30 -14.67
C ARG A 231 -26.69 1.58 -15.77
N ALA A 232 -26.24 0.39 -16.15
CA ALA A 232 -26.96 -0.52 -17.02
C ALA A 232 -28.00 -1.31 -16.22
N ALA A 233 -29.18 -1.55 -16.81
CA ALA A 233 -30.24 -2.35 -16.20
C ALA A 233 -29.79 -3.78 -15.84
N GLY A 234 -28.81 -4.32 -16.57
CA GLY A 234 -28.19 -5.63 -16.32
C GLY A 234 -27.17 -5.67 -15.16
N GLY A 235 -26.98 -4.58 -14.42
CA GLY A 235 -26.16 -4.55 -13.20
C GLY A 235 -24.77 -3.92 -13.33
N GLY A 236 -24.31 -3.61 -14.55
CA GLY A 236 -23.06 -2.87 -14.76
C GLY A 236 -23.16 -1.42 -14.29
N GLN A 237 -22.21 -0.96 -13.48
CA GLN A 237 -22.12 0.44 -13.05
C GLN A 237 -20.70 0.95 -13.24
N LEU A 238 -20.58 2.11 -13.90
CA LEU A 238 -19.31 2.83 -14.10
C LEU A 238 -19.46 4.26 -13.59
N SER A 239 -18.39 4.83 -13.05
CA SER A 239 -18.40 6.20 -12.55
C SER A 239 -17.02 6.83 -12.66
N GLY A 240 -16.98 8.15 -12.72
CA GLY A 240 -15.72 8.88 -12.79
C GLY A 240 -15.90 10.39 -12.63
N LYS A 241 -14.82 11.12 -12.89
CA LYS A 241 -14.72 12.57 -12.67
C LYS A 241 -14.70 13.33 -14.00
N LEU A 242 -15.45 14.43 -14.06
CA LEU A 242 -15.40 15.41 -15.14
C LEU A 242 -14.90 16.75 -14.57
N VAL A 243 -14.00 17.44 -15.27
CA VAL A 243 -13.50 18.76 -14.88
C VAL A 243 -13.88 19.78 -15.95
N ARG A 244 -14.71 20.75 -15.60
CA ARG A 244 -15.04 21.88 -16.49
C ARG A 244 -14.16 23.09 -16.15
N LYS A 245 -13.55 23.68 -17.17
CA LYS A 245 -12.84 24.97 -17.08
C LYS A 245 -13.81 26.15 -17.13
#